data_AF-A0A392QP51-F1
#
_entry.id   AF-A0A392QP51-F1
#
_cell.length_a   1.000
_cell.length_b   1.000
_cell.length_c   1.000
_cell.angle_alpha   90.00
_cell.angle_beta   90.00
_cell.angle_gamma   90.00
#
_symmetry.space_group_name_H-M   'P 1'
#
loop_
_entity.id
_entity.type
_entity.pdbx_description
1 polymer ?
#
loop_
_entity_poly.entity_id
_entity_poly.type
_entity_poly.pdbx_seq_one_letter_code
_entity_poly.pdbx_strand_id
1 'polypeptide(L)'
;MIKAGVSIVMNSGSSSYDSFSALSVWIPNLFVNPSDYICSAYVEYFEHRRQMEEIGAGRIEKIATQNSFGSLMRSAFGKDSEPLHLIPSAILTVNLTPQQNGHGLDQWWKPDLRLKSELHKYNYE
;
A
#
# COMPACT_ATOMS: atom_id res chain seq x y z
N MET A 1 -31.07 -4.30 -25.22
CA MET A 1 -29.66 -4.37 -24.78
C MET A 1 -29.31 -3.04 -24.12
N ILE A 2 -29.08 -3.04 -22.80
CA ILE A 2 -28.81 -1.82 -22.05
C ILE A 2 -27.29 -1.70 -21.92
N LYS A 3 -26.68 -0.73 -22.60
CA LYS A 3 -25.24 -0.45 -22.50
C LYS A 3 -25.10 0.77 -21.60
N ALA A 4 -24.93 0.56 -20.30
CA ALA A 4 -24.66 1.63 -19.35
C ALA A 4 -23.15 1.90 -19.34
N GLY A 5 -22.73 3.01 -19.93
CA GLY A 5 -21.38 3.54 -19.81
C GLY A 5 -21.27 4.33 -18.50
N VAL A 6 -20.38 3.89 -17.61
CA VAL A 6 -20.04 4.63 -16.39
C VAL A 6 -19.03 5.71 -16.77
N SER A 7 -19.44 6.98 -16.66
CA SER A 7 -18.55 8.13 -16.79
C SER A 7 -18.28 8.67 -15.39
N ILE A 8 -17.03 8.56 -14.91
CA ILE A 8 -16.60 9.18 -13.65
C ILE A 8 -15.97 10.52 -14.01
N VAL A 9 -16.64 11.61 -13.62
CA VAL A 9 -16.09 12.97 -13.68
C VAL A 9 -15.21 13.17 -12.45
N MET A 10 -13.89 13.24 -12.66
CA MET A 10 -12.94 13.67 -11.64
C MET A 10 -12.84 15.19 -11.65
N ASN A 11 -13.35 15.85 -10.61
CA ASN A 11 -13.08 17.26 -10.36
C ASN A 11 -12.60 17.45 -8.91
N SER A 12 -11.32 17.16 -8.68
CA SER A 12 -10.52 17.62 -7.51
C SER A 12 -9.00 17.38 -7.70
N GLY A 13 -8.54 17.10 -8.93
CA GLY A 13 -7.37 16.27 -9.19
C GLY A 13 -5.99 16.93 -9.35
N SER A 14 -5.67 18.05 -8.69
CA SER A 14 -4.31 18.64 -8.81
C SER A 14 -3.43 18.61 -7.55
N SER A 15 -3.92 18.27 -6.35
CA SER A 15 -3.08 18.35 -5.13
C SER A 15 -2.59 17.01 -4.57
N SER A 16 -3.38 15.94 -4.65
CA SER A 16 -3.07 14.66 -3.98
C SER A 16 -2.04 13.82 -4.74
N TYR A 17 -2.11 13.81 -6.06
CA TYR A 17 -1.12 13.16 -6.92
C TYR A 17 0.25 13.82 -6.77
N ASP A 18 0.28 15.15 -6.80
CA ASP A 18 1.50 15.94 -6.61
C ASP A 18 2.09 15.67 -5.22
N SER A 19 1.25 15.56 -4.18
CA SER A 19 1.71 15.22 -2.82
C SER A 19 2.27 13.80 -2.71
N PHE A 20 1.58 12.80 -3.27
CA PHE A 20 2.04 11.41 -3.26
C PHE A 20 3.36 11.24 -4.02
N SER A 21 3.44 11.83 -5.20
CA SER A 21 4.67 11.79 -5.99
C SER A 21 5.78 12.62 -5.34
N ALA A 22 5.49 13.75 -4.68
CA ALA A 22 6.48 14.52 -3.93
C ALA A 22 7.10 13.72 -2.76
N LEU A 23 6.36 12.79 -2.16
CA LEU A 23 6.88 11.90 -1.11
C LEU A 23 7.81 10.80 -1.62
N SER A 24 8.01 10.63 -2.94
CA SER A 24 8.77 9.48 -3.48
C SER A 24 10.24 9.44 -3.07
N VAL A 25 10.81 10.60 -2.79
CA VAL A 25 12.18 10.77 -2.28
C VAL A 25 12.32 10.31 -0.84
N TRP A 26 11.22 10.30 -0.08
CA TRP A 26 11.22 9.79 1.29
C TRP A 26 11.05 8.27 1.27
N ILE A 27 12.07 7.58 1.78
CA ILE A 27 12.11 6.11 1.85
C ILE A 27 12.20 5.68 3.32
N PRO A 28 11.06 5.63 4.04
CA PRO A 28 11.03 5.12 5.41
C PRO A 28 11.33 3.62 5.47
N ASN A 29 11.88 3.18 6.61
CA ASN A 29 11.94 1.77 6.97
C ASN A 29 10.61 1.40 7.65
N LEU A 30 9.85 0.51 7.02
CA LEU A 30 8.60 -0.01 7.57
C LEU A 30 8.81 -1.43 8.06
N PHE A 31 8.60 -1.64 9.35
CA PHE A 31 8.55 -2.98 9.93
C PHE A 31 7.09 -3.41 10.03
N VAL A 32 6.73 -4.51 9.37
CA VAL A 32 5.33 -4.95 9.23
C VAL A 32 5.17 -6.42 9.61
N ASN A 33 4.00 -6.74 10.16
CA ASN A 33 3.62 -8.09 10.55
C ASN A 33 2.35 -8.51 9.78
N PRO A 34 2.39 -9.49 8.86
CA PRO A 34 1.22 -9.91 8.10
C PRO A 34 0.04 -10.42 8.95
N SER A 35 0.28 -10.81 10.21
CA SER A 35 -0.77 -11.20 11.15
C SER A 35 -1.51 -9.99 11.76
N ASP A 36 -1.02 -8.76 11.55
CA ASP A 36 -1.68 -7.50 11.86
C ASP A 36 -2.39 -6.97 10.61
N TYR A 37 -3.66 -6.64 10.74
CA TYR A 37 -4.51 -6.30 9.61
C TYR A 37 -4.11 -4.99 8.87
N ILE A 38 -3.54 -4.03 9.58
CA ILE A 38 -3.03 -2.79 8.96
C ILE A 38 -1.76 -3.11 8.18
N CYS A 39 -0.89 -3.90 8.79
CA CYS A 39 0.36 -4.32 8.20
C CYS A 39 0.15 -5.23 6.98
N SER A 40 -0.83 -6.13 7.02
CA SER A 40 -1.17 -7.00 5.88
C SER A 40 -1.60 -6.16 4.68
N ALA A 41 -2.40 -5.10 4.90
CA ALA A 41 -2.77 -4.17 3.85
C ALA A 41 -1.53 -3.51 3.22
N TYR A 42 -0.54 -3.08 4.02
CA TYR A 42 0.70 -2.52 3.50
C TYR A 42 1.55 -3.53 2.72
N VAL A 43 1.61 -4.79 3.17
CA VAL A 43 2.28 -5.87 2.44
C VAL A 43 1.63 -6.06 1.08
N GLU A 44 0.31 -6.23 1.04
CA GLU A 44 -0.46 -6.39 -0.20
C GLU A 44 -0.31 -5.18 -1.14
N TYR A 45 -0.33 -3.97 -0.59
CA TYR A 45 -0.13 -2.74 -1.36
C TYR A 45 1.20 -2.74 -2.11
N PHE A 46 2.30 -2.99 -1.40
CA PHE A 46 3.64 -2.97 -2.01
C PHE A 46 3.88 -4.15 -2.94
N GLU A 47 3.30 -5.33 -2.65
CA GLU A 47 3.34 -6.49 -3.54
C GLU A 47 2.59 -6.24 -4.85
N HIS A 48 1.38 -5.68 -4.77
CA HIS A 48 0.58 -5.35 -5.96
C HIS A 48 1.34 -4.38 -6.87
N ARG A 49 1.90 -3.31 -6.29
CA ARG A 49 2.70 -2.31 -7.02
C ARG A 49 3.85 -2.96 -7.78
N ARG A 50 4.62 -3.79 -7.08
CA ARG A 50 5.76 -4.51 -7.64
C ARG A 50 5.33 -5.42 -8.80
N GLN A 51 4.27 -6.21 -8.64
CA GLN A 51 3.76 -7.10 -9.69
C GLN A 51 3.32 -6.33 -10.94
N MET A 52 2.67 -5.18 -10.76
CA MET A 52 2.22 -4.35 -11.87
C MET A 52 3.37 -3.62 -12.59
N GLU A 53 4.41 -3.22 -11.84
CA GLU A 53 5.66 -2.73 -12.44
C GLU A 53 6.34 -3.83 -13.28
N GLU A 54 6.40 -5.08 -12.78
CA GLU A 54 6.99 -6.23 -13.49
C GLU A 54 6.30 -6.51 -14.84
N ILE A 55 4.99 -6.29 -14.96
CA ILE A 55 4.24 -6.51 -16.22
C ILE A 55 4.11 -5.25 -17.07
N GLY A 56 4.78 -4.14 -16.71
CA GLY A 56 4.74 -2.87 -17.44
C GLY A 56 3.42 -2.09 -17.29
N ALA A 57 2.58 -2.46 -16.33
CA ALA A 57 1.30 -1.82 -16.03
C ALA A 57 1.38 -0.76 -14.91
N GLY A 58 2.58 -0.38 -14.47
CA GLY A 58 2.78 0.56 -13.34
C GLY A 58 2.03 1.89 -13.45
N ARG A 59 1.83 2.43 -14.66
CA ARG A 59 1.02 3.65 -14.87
C ARG A 59 -0.49 3.44 -14.66
N ILE A 60 -1.01 2.25 -14.99
CA ILE A 60 -2.42 1.88 -14.80
C ILE A 60 -2.65 1.56 -13.31
N GLU A 61 -1.71 0.85 -12.71
CA GLU A 61 -1.66 0.57 -11.28
C GLU A 61 -1.66 1.85 -10.44
N LYS A 62 -0.90 2.89 -10.82
CA LYS A 62 -0.90 4.19 -10.12
C LYS A 62 -2.30 4.76 -9.88
N ILE A 63 -3.21 4.62 -10.84
CA ILE A 63 -4.59 5.12 -10.76
C ILE A 63 -5.50 4.09 -10.07
N ALA A 64 -5.28 2.80 -10.34
CA ALA A 64 -6.10 1.72 -9.78
C ALA A 64 -5.85 1.50 -8.29
N THR A 65 -4.60 1.53 -7.83
CA THR A 65 -4.19 1.27 -6.44
C THR A 65 -4.65 2.35 -5.49
N GLN A 66 -4.58 3.64 -5.86
CA GLN A 66 -5.14 4.71 -5.03
C GLN A 66 -6.65 4.51 -4.78
N ASN A 67 -7.37 3.99 -5.77
CA ASN A 67 -8.81 3.73 -5.69
C ASN A 67 -9.14 2.39 -4.99
N SER A 68 -8.42 1.30 -5.27
CA SER A 68 -8.70 -0.04 -4.74
C SER A 68 -8.19 -0.20 -3.31
N PHE A 69 -6.99 0.33 -3.01
CA PHE A 69 -6.46 0.37 -1.66
C PHE A 69 -7.29 1.30 -0.79
N GLY A 70 -7.72 2.45 -1.30
CA GLY A 70 -8.70 3.29 -0.62
C GLY A 70 -9.98 2.52 -0.26
N SER A 71 -10.41 1.55 -1.09
CA SER A 71 -11.55 0.69 -0.77
C SER A 71 -11.26 -0.36 0.31
N LEU A 72 -10.06 -0.95 0.33
CA LEU A 72 -9.57 -1.88 1.37
C LEU A 72 -9.35 -1.17 2.71
N MET A 73 -8.78 0.02 2.69
CA MET A 73 -8.58 0.86 3.86
C MET A 73 -9.92 1.38 4.39
N ARG A 74 -10.89 1.66 3.51
CA ARG A 74 -12.27 2.01 3.91
C ARG A 74 -12.99 0.85 4.59
N SER A 75 -12.79 -0.39 4.17
CA SER A 75 -13.34 -1.55 4.88
C SER A 75 -12.62 -1.80 6.20
N ALA A 76 -11.34 -1.43 6.28
CA ALA A 76 -10.51 -1.60 7.45
C ALA A 76 -10.69 -0.55 8.55
N PHE A 77 -10.79 0.72 8.16
CA PHE A 77 -10.75 1.90 9.03
C PHE A 77 -12.03 2.74 8.98
N GLY A 78 -13.05 2.31 8.22
CA GLY A 78 -14.34 2.98 8.14
C GLY A 78 -14.49 3.96 6.97
N LYS A 79 -15.75 4.38 6.73
CA LYS A 79 -16.24 5.08 5.53
C LYS A 79 -15.61 6.46 5.23
N ASP A 80 -14.83 7.03 6.13
CA ASP A 80 -14.33 8.42 6.03
C ASP A 80 -12.80 8.53 5.96
N SER A 81 -12.07 7.41 5.82
CA SER A 81 -10.63 7.46 5.56
C SER A 81 -10.38 7.81 4.08
N GLU A 82 -9.96 9.04 3.80
CA GLU A 82 -9.33 9.36 2.51
C GLU A 82 -8.05 8.51 2.32
N PRO A 83 -7.65 8.18 1.08
CA PRO A 83 -6.45 7.38 0.79
C PRO A 83 -5.11 8.11 1.12
N LEU A 84 -5.14 9.17 1.94
CA LEU A 84 -4.03 10.06 2.30
C LEU A 84 -2.85 9.37 3.01
N HIS A 85 -2.96 8.09 3.37
CA HIS A 85 -1.94 7.37 4.12
C HIS A 85 -0.94 6.62 3.24
N LEU A 86 -1.14 6.57 1.93
CA LEU A 86 -0.24 5.83 1.05
C LEU A 86 1.10 6.53 0.91
N ILE A 87 2.18 5.76 1.12
CA ILE A 87 3.54 6.22 0.84
C ILE A 87 4.07 5.59 -0.45
N PRO A 88 4.74 6.38 -1.29
CA PRO A 88 5.26 5.94 -2.59
C PRO A 88 6.50 5.05 -2.47
N SER A 89 7.35 5.23 -1.48
CA SER A 89 8.58 4.44 -1.37
C SER A 89 8.74 3.93 0.05
N ALA A 90 9.33 2.76 0.22
CA ALA A 90 9.69 2.21 1.52
C ALA A 90 10.74 1.11 1.39
N ILE A 91 11.52 0.92 2.45
CA ILE A 91 12.19 -0.35 2.73
C ILE A 91 11.24 -1.14 3.63
N LEU A 92 10.57 -2.14 3.07
CA LEU A 92 9.58 -2.95 3.76
C LEU A 92 10.25 -4.19 4.36
N THR A 93 10.28 -4.28 5.69
CA THR A 93 10.76 -5.44 6.44
C THR A 93 9.57 -6.21 6.99
N VAL A 94 9.28 -7.36 6.39
CA VAL A 94 8.16 -8.23 6.74
C VAL A 94 8.60 -9.29 7.74
N ASN A 95 7.88 -9.40 8.85
CA ASN A 95 8.02 -10.51 9.79
C ASN A 95 7.32 -11.77 9.26
N LEU A 96 8.10 -12.79 8.93
CA LEU A 96 7.65 -14.08 8.42
C LEU A 96 7.58 -15.17 9.52
N THR A 97 7.82 -14.81 10.78
CA THR A 97 7.62 -15.74 11.90
C THR A 97 6.13 -16.07 12.02
N PRO A 98 5.73 -17.36 12.03
CA PRO A 98 4.33 -17.74 12.17
C PRO A 98 3.72 -17.24 13.49
N GLN A 99 2.61 -16.51 13.41
CA GLN A 99 1.95 -15.91 14.57
C GLN A 99 0.42 -16.01 14.44
N GLN A 100 -0.26 -16.21 15.57
CA GLN A 100 -1.73 -16.33 15.61
C GLN A 100 -2.44 -14.98 15.71
N ASN A 101 -1.76 -13.96 16.22
CA ASN A 101 -2.22 -12.57 16.29
C ASN A 101 -0.98 -11.71 15.99
N GLY A 102 -1.14 -10.53 15.38
CA GLY A 102 -0.03 -9.65 15.03
C GLY A 102 0.04 -8.37 15.86
N HIS A 103 -0.91 -8.16 16.78
CA HIS A 103 -1.08 -6.88 17.47
C HIS A 103 -0.28 -6.74 18.80
N GLY A 104 0.17 -7.84 19.41
CA GLY A 104 0.83 -7.84 20.72
C GLY A 104 2.32 -7.51 20.62
N LEU A 105 2.85 -6.63 21.48
CA LEU A 105 4.26 -6.20 21.44
C LEU A 105 5.26 -7.37 21.53
N ASP A 106 4.91 -8.42 22.27
CA ASP A 106 5.69 -9.66 22.38
C ASP A 106 5.85 -10.38 21.04
N GLN A 107 4.98 -10.09 20.07
CA GLN A 107 5.01 -10.64 18.71
C GLN A 107 5.94 -9.83 17.78
N TRP A 108 6.27 -8.60 18.17
CA TRP A 108 7.15 -7.71 17.39
C TRP A 108 8.62 -7.80 17.80
N TRP A 109 8.91 -8.33 18.99
CA TRP A 109 10.26 -8.33 19.55
C TRP A 109 10.63 -9.69 20.14
N LYS A 110 11.18 -10.57 19.29
CA LYS A 110 11.66 -11.91 19.67
C LYS A 110 13.07 -12.15 19.13
N PRO A 111 13.89 -13.00 19.79
CA PRO A 111 15.24 -13.31 19.33
C PRO A 111 15.28 -14.16 18.05
N ASP A 112 14.19 -14.84 17.70
CA ASP A 112 14.07 -15.78 16.58
C ASP A 112 13.18 -15.26 15.45
N LEU A 113 13.12 -13.93 15.27
CA LEU A 113 12.36 -13.31 14.18
C LEU A 113 12.94 -13.68 12.80
N ARG A 114 12.06 -14.13 11.89
CA ARG A 114 12.39 -14.40 10.49
C ARG A 114 11.96 -13.20 9.66
N LEU A 115 12.92 -12.34 9.30
CA LEU A 115 12.62 -11.08 8.62
C LEU A 115 13.03 -11.12 7.14
N LYS A 116 12.19 -10.57 6.26
CA LYS A 116 12.53 -10.31 4.86
C LYS A 116 12.43 -8.82 4.59
N SER A 117 13.53 -8.20 4.16
CA SER A 117 13.56 -6.78 3.79
C SER A 117 13.64 -6.60 2.28
N GLU A 118 12.82 -5.70 1.73
CA GLU A 118 12.75 -5.40 0.30
C GLU A 118 12.57 -3.89 0.07
N LEU A 119 13.26 -3.36 -0.94
CA LEU A 119 13.11 -1.96 -1.34
C LEU A 119 11.98 -1.85 -2.37
N HIS A 120 10.94 -1.10 -2.02
CA HIS A 120 9.91 -0.65 -2.96
C HIS A 120 10.14 0.82 -3.25
N LYS A 121 10.60 1.14 -4.47
CA LYS A 121 10.93 2.50 -4.87
C LYS A 121 9.95 2.98 -5.94
N TYR A 122 9.32 4.13 -5.70
CA TYR A 122 8.53 4.80 -6.73
C TYR A 122 9.43 5.53 -7.72
N ASN A 123 9.33 5.18 -9.00
CA ASN A 123 10.05 5.85 -10.08
C ASN A 123 9.12 6.84 -10.80
N TYR A 124 9.60 8.07 -10.99
CA TYR A 124 8.99 9.07 -11.85
C TYR A 124 9.46 8.82 -13.29
N GLU A 125 8.61 8.21 -14.12
CA GLU A 125 8.73 8.33 -15.58
C GLU A 125 7.56 9.15 -16.13
#